data_AF-A0A258KMH7-F1
#
_entry.id   AF-A0A258KMH7-F1
#
_cell.length_a   1.000
_cell.length_b   1.000
_cell.length_c   1.000
_cell.angle_alpha   90.00
_cell.angle_beta   90.00
_cell.angle_gamma   90.00
#
_symmetry.space_group_name_H-M   'P 1'
#
loop_
_entity.id
_entity.type
_entity.pdbx_description
1 polymer ?
#
loop_
_entity_poly.entity_id
_entity_poly.type
_entity_poly.pdbx_seq_one_letter_code
_entity_poly.pdbx_strand_id
1 'polypeptide(L)'
;MRILLAVTAAIALLASPVLAQDLKVTVAGRDTVMLTPAEVKALPRAKATITVKGQPVVYEGAVLHGALLKAGVVSGERLMGRYLNQIVVLRAADGFSSILSIAET
;
A
#
# COMPACT_ATOMS: atom_id res chain seq x y z
N MET A 1 -31.92 33.50 5.22
CA MET A 1 -31.91 32.02 5.18
C MET A 1 -31.48 31.40 3.83
N ARG A 2 -31.32 32.17 2.74
CA ARG A 2 -30.85 31.65 1.44
C ARG A 2 -29.32 31.64 1.28
N ILE A 3 -28.63 32.61 1.90
CA ILE A 3 -27.16 32.73 1.85
C ILE A 3 -26.49 31.63 2.69
N LEU A 4 -27.12 31.21 3.79
CA LEU A 4 -26.62 30.12 4.64
C LEU A 4 -26.65 28.74 3.94
N LEU A 5 -27.60 28.53 3.01
CA LEU A 5 -27.69 27.30 2.19
C LEU A 5 -26.67 27.27 1.04
N ALA A 6 -26.27 28.44 0.53
CA ALA A 6 -25.28 28.51 -0.54
C ALA A 6 -23.86 28.19 -0.04
N VAL A 7 -23.55 28.54 1.21
CA VAL A 7 -22.23 28.29 1.81
C VAL A 7 -22.04 26.82 2.17
N THR A 8 -23.08 26.10 2.59
CA THR A 8 -23.01 24.65 2.87
C THR A 8 -22.83 23.81 1.60
N ALA A 9 -23.38 24.24 0.46
CA ALA A 9 -23.18 23.54 -0.81
C ALA A 9 -21.73 23.68 -1.35
N ALA A 10 -21.07 24.81 -1.09
CA ALA A 10 -19.69 25.05 -1.53
C ALA A 10 -18.65 24.23 -0.75
N ILE A 11 -18.93 23.88 0.51
CA ILE A 11 -18.02 23.07 1.35
C ILE A 11 -18.06 21.59 0.93
N ALA A 12 -19.17 21.10 0.36
CA ALA A 12 -19.27 19.71 -0.13
C ALA A 12 -18.41 19.41 -1.37
N LEU A 13 -18.04 20.43 -2.16
CA LEU A 13 -17.20 20.23 -3.36
C LEU A 13 -15.69 20.11 -3.05
N LEU A 14 -15.24 20.40 -1.82
CA LEU A 14 -13.83 20.26 -1.44
C LEU A 14 -13.50 18.86 -0.89
N ALA A 15 -14.50 18.00 -0.71
CA ALA A 15 -14.27 16.58 -0.48
C ALA A 15 -13.90 15.91 -1.81
N SER A 16 -12.67 16.13 -2.27
CA SER A 16 -12.12 15.30 -3.33
C SER A 16 -12.20 13.85 -2.86
N PRO A 17 -12.91 12.95 -3.56
CA PRO A 17 -12.79 11.54 -3.26
C PRO A 17 -11.31 11.22 -3.42
N VAL A 18 -10.67 10.72 -2.36
CA VAL A 18 -9.44 9.94 -2.52
C VAL A 18 -9.85 8.84 -3.51
N LEU A 19 -9.49 9.06 -4.78
CA LEU A 19 -9.65 8.08 -5.83
C LEU A 19 -8.88 6.88 -5.31
N ALA A 20 -9.64 5.83 -5.01
CA ALA A 20 -9.07 4.61 -4.49
C ALA A 20 -8.15 4.07 -5.59
N GLN A 21 -6.84 4.18 -5.37
CA GLN A 21 -5.83 3.91 -6.39
C GLN A 21 -5.55 2.41 -6.44
N ASP A 22 -5.41 1.88 -7.65
CA ASP A 22 -4.98 0.50 -7.83
C ASP A 22 -3.52 0.35 -7.39
N LEU A 23 -3.22 -0.77 -6.72
CA LEU A 23 -1.87 -1.16 -6.38
C LEU A 23 -1.29 -2.01 -7.50
N LYS A 24 -0.30 -1.46 -8.21
CA LYS A 24 0.45 -2.16 -9.25
C LYS A 24 1.63 -2.92 -8.64
N VAL A 25 1.70 -4.24 -8.89
CA VAL A 25 2.82 -5.10 -8.50
C VAL A 25 3.48 -5.68 -9.74
N THR A 26 4.77 -5.45 -9.89
CA THR A 26 5.57 -5.95 -11.03
C THR A 26 6.65 -6.88 -10.55
N VAL A 27 6.78 -8.04 -11.19
CA VAL A 27 7.83 -9.02 -10.91
C VAL A 27 8.58 -9.28 -12.21
N ALA A 28 9.92 -9.22 -12.16
CA ALA A 28 10.74 -9.43 -13.35
C ALA A 28 10.45 -10.81 -13.99
N GLY A 29 10.17 -10.81 -15.30
CA GLY A 29 9.84 -12.03 -16.04
C GLY A 29 8.41 -12.56 -15.81
N ARG A 30 7.51 -11.75 -15.23
CA ARG A 30 6.08 -12.07 -15.07
C ARG A 30 5.19 -10.92 -15.51
N ASP A 31 3.91 -11.22 -15.69
CA ASP A 31 2.89 -10.22 -15.94
C ASP A 31 2.70 -9.30 -14.72
N THR A 32 2.30 -8.07 -15.00
CA THR A 32 1.93 -7.11 -13.96
C THR A 32 0.62 -7.53 -13.30
N VAL A 33 0.59 -7.54 -11.98
CA VAL A 33 -0.64 -7.71 -11.22
C VAL A 33 -1.16 -6.36 -10.76
N MET A 34 -2.41 -6.07 -11.10
CA MET A 34 -3.14 -4.89 -10.64
C MET A 34 -4.12 -5.31 -9.55
N LEU A 35 -4.00 -4.74 -8.36
CA LEU A 35 -4.92 -4.98 -7.26
C LEU A 35 -5.82 -3.75 -7.10
N THR A 36 -7.11 -3.96 -7.24
CA THR A 36 -8.11 -2.92 -7.00
C THR A 36 -8.15 -2.54 -5.51
N PRO A 37 -8.68 -1.37 -5.16
CA PRO A 37 -8.81 -0.97 -3.77
C PRO A 37 -9.64 -1.93 -2.91
N ALA A 38 -10.66 -2.55 -3.49
CA ALA A 38 -11.46 -3.57 -2.81
C ALA A 38 -10.61 -4.82 -2.50
N GLU A 39 -9.75 -5.23 -3.43
CA GLU A 39 -8.85 -6.35 -3.23
C GLU A 39 -7.75 -6.04 -2.24
N VAL A 40 -7.18 -4.82 -2.26
CA VAL A 40 -6.20 -4.37 -1.27
C VAL A 40 -6.83 -4.33 0.12
N LYS A 41 -8.08 -3.89 0.23
CA LYS A 41 -8.83 -3.89 1.50
C LYS A 41 -9.12 -5.31 2.02
N ALA A 42 -9.26 -6.28 1.11
CA ALA A 42 -9.50 -7.68 1.46
C ALA A 42 -8.21 -8.46 1.81
N LEU A 43 -7.03 -7.89 1.63
CA LEU A 43 -5.77 -8.50 2.07
C LEU A 43 -5.71 -8.63 3.60
N PRO A 44 -4.91 -9.57 4.13
CA PRO A 44 -4.64 -9.65 5.57
C PRO A 44 -4.22 -8.30 6.13
N ARG A 45 -4.79 -7.93 7.27
CA ARG A 45 -4.56 -6.64 7.93
C ARG A 45 -3.76 -6.84 9.21
N ALA A 46 -2.81 -5.94 9.47
CA ALA A 46 -2.04 -5.95 10.70
C ALA A 46 -1.92 -4.54 11.28
N LYS A 47 -1.61 -4.48 12.58
CA LYS A 47 -1.26 -3.26 13.30
C LYS A 47 0.21 -3.29 13.68
N ALA A 48 0.88 -2.16 13.55
CA ALA A 48 2.26 -1.97 13.99
C ALA A 48 2.37 -0.69 14.80
N THR A 49 2.96 -0.77 15.99
CA THR A 49 3.27 0.40 16.80
C THR A 49 4.72 0.80 16.54
N ILE A 50 4.93 2.01 16.05
CA ILE A 50 6.26 2.54 15.71
C ILE A 50 6.47 3.84 16.49
N THR A 51 7.66 4.02 17.07
CA THR A 51 8.03 5.28 17.72
C THR A 51 8.45 6.30 16.66
N VAL A 52 7.68 7.37 16.53
CA VAL A 52 7.97 8.49 15.62
C VAL A 52 8.20 9.73 16.47
N LYS A 53 9.40 10.31 16.38
CA LYS A 53 9.80 11.49 17.18
C LYS A 53 9.54 11.32 18.69
N GLY A 54 9.82 10.12 19.21
CA GLY A 54 9.65 9.79 20.63
C GLY A 54 8.22 9.44 21.06
N GLN A 55 7.23 9.50 20.17
CA GLN A 55 5.84 9.16 20.47
C GLN A 55 5.43 7.85 19.77
N PRO A 56 4.66 6.96 20.44
CA PRO A 56 4.14 5.77 19.80
C PRO A 56 3.03 6.14 18.80
N VAL A 57 3.17 5.68 17.57
CA VAL A 57 2.17 5.82 16.50
C VAL A 57 1.76 4.43 16.05
N VAL A 58 0.44 4.17 16.04
CA VAL A 58 -0.11 2.91 15.57
C VAL A 58 -0.49 3.04 14.10
N TYR A 59 0.10 2.20 13.28
CA TYR A 59 -0.25 2.03 11.87
C TYR A 59 -1.12 0.80 11.70
N GLU A 60 -2.14 0.88 10.84
CA GLU A 60 -2.95 -0.27 10.44
C GLU A 60 -3.05 -0.34 8.92
N GLY A 61 -2.67 -1.49 8.35
CA GLY A 61 -2.49 -1.63 6.92
C GLY A 61 -2.77 -3.03 6.41
N ALA A 62 -2.94 -3.13 5.09
CA ALA A 62 -2.78 -4.42 4.40
C ALA A 62 -1.32 -4.83 4.52
N VAL A 63 -1.08 -6.11 4.83
CA VAL A 63 0.28 -6.62 4.93
C VAL A 63 0.87 -6.76 3.54
N LEU A 64 2.04 -6.16 3.31
CA LEU A 64 2.75 -6.16 2.02
C LEU A 64 2.92 -7.58 1.46
N HIS A 65 3.26 -8.54 2.34
CA HIS A 65 3.37 -9.95 2.03
C HIS A 65 2.19 -10.50 1.22
N GLY A 66 0.95 -10.14 1.59
CA GLY A 66 -0.26 -10.62 0.91
C GLY A 66 -0.36 -10.14 -0.54
N ALA A 67 0.07 -8.91 -0.82
CA ALA A 67 0.11 -8.38 -2.18
C ALA A 67 1.21 -9.07 -3.02
N LEU A 68 2.38 -9.33 -2.43
CA LEU A 68 3.49 -10.02 -3.09
C LEU A 68 3.12 -11.48 -3.42
N LEU A 69 2.45 -12.18 -2.51
CA LEU A 69 1.95 -13.53 -2.77
C LEU A 69 0.96 -13.57 -3.93
N LYS A 70 0.02 -12.61 -4.00
CA LYS A 70 -0.90 -12.48 -5.15
C LYS A 70 -0.16 -12.26 -6.47
N ALA A 71 1.00 -11.62 -6.44
CA ALA A 71 1.87 -11.42 -7.61
C ALA A 71 2.81 -12.60 -7.91
N GLY A 72 2.69 -13.72 -7.19
CA GLY A 72 3.49 -14.92 -7.41
C GLY A 72 4.94 -14.79 -6.95
N VAL A 73 5.22 -13.87 -6.02
CA VAL A 73 6.53 -13.73 -5.39
C VAL A 73 6.83 -14.96 -4.52
N VAL A 74 8.08 -15.40 -4.55
CA VAL A 74 8.54 -16.55 -3.74
C VAL A 74 8.56 -16.15 -2.27
N SER A 75 8.11 -17.04 -1.39
CA SER A 75 7.96 -16.80 0.05
C SER A 75 8.19 -18.09 0.85
N GLY A 76 8.37 -17.95 2.16
CA GLY A 76 8.53 -19.03 3.13
C GLY A 76 9.81 -19.83 2.89
N GLU A 77 9.74 -21.14 3.06
CA GLU A 77 10.90 -22.03 2.89
C GLU A 77 11.53 -21.93 1.50
N ARG A 78 10.76 -21.57 0.46
CA ARG A 78 11.28 -21.41 -0.90
C ARG A 78 12.08 -20.13 -1.10
N LEU A 79 11.98 -19.16 -0.18
CA LEU A 79 12.74 -17.92 -0.23
C LEU A 79 14.17 -18.19 0.24
N MET A 80 14.96 -18.80 -0.64
CA MET A 80 16.34 -19.21 -0.37
C MET A 80 17.25 -18.90 -1.56
N GLY A 81 18.56 -18.93 -1.32
CA GLY A 81 19.58 -18.74 -2.35
C GLY A 81 19.39 -17.44 -3.13
N ARG A 82 19.33 -17.52 -4.46
CA ARG A 82 19.20 -16.34 -5.33
C ARG A 82 17.96 -15.49 -5.04
N TYR A 83 16.90 -16.07 -4.47
CA TYR A 83 15.68 -15.32 -4.17
C TYR A 83 15.87 -14.39 -2.96
N LEU A 84 16.73 -14.74 -1.98
CA LEU A 84 17.01 -13.87 -0.83
C LEU A 84 17.76 -12.58 -1.20
N ASN A 85 18.46 -12.58 -2.33
CA ASN A 85 19.21 -11.42 -2.81
C ASN A 85 18.33 -10.41 -3.57
N GLN A 86 17.01 -10.61 -3.59
CA GLN A 86 16.08 -9.72 -4.28
C GLN A 86 15.58 -8.62 -3.36
N ILE A 87 15.10 -7.54 -3.97
CA ILE A 87 14.58 -6.38 -3.28
C ILE A 87 13.15 -6.08 -3.74
N VAL A 88 12.41 -5.41 -2.87
CA VAL A 88 11.12 -4.80 -3.21
C VAL A 88 11.33 -3.30 -3.30
N VAL A 89 11.06 -2.72 -4.47
CA VAL A 89 11.10 -1.28 -4.69
C VAL A 89 9.67 -0.74 -4.60
N LEU A 90 9.39 0.05 -3.58
CA LEU A 90 8.12 0.74 -3.42
C LEU A 90 8.22 2.13 -4.06
N ARG A 91 7.21 2.50 -4.84
CA ARG A 91 7.08 3.83 -5.46
C ARG A 91 5.70 4.38 -5.16
N ALA A 92 5.64 5.58 -4.59
CA ALA A 92 4.42 6.31 -4.37
C ALA A 92 4.15 7.31 -5.51
N ALA A 93 2.90 7.75 -5.64
CA ALA A 93 2.47 8.67 -6.68
C ALA A 93 3.10 10.08 -6.57
N ASP A 94 3.57 10.44 -5.38
CA ASP A 94 4.28 11.69 -5.10
C ASP A 94 5.79 11.64 -5.46
N GLY A 95 6.24 10.51 -6.03
CA GLY A 95 7.65 10.30 -6.38
C GLY A 95 8.50 9.74 -5.24
N PHE A 96 7.95 9.59 -4.02
CA PHE A 96 8.66 8.94 -2.93
C PHE A 96 8.95 7.48 -3.29
N SER A 97 10.15 7.01 -2.93
CA SER A 97 10.57 5.63 -3.17
C SER A 97 11.27 5.06 -1.94
N SER A 98 11.03 3.78 -1.67
CA SER A 98 11.72 3.03 -0.62
C SER A 98 12.12 1.65 -1.14
N ILE A 99 13.14 1.07 -0.53
CA ILE A 99 13.65 -0.26 -0.88
C ILE A 99 13.64 -1.10 0.39
N LEU A 100 13.08 -2.30 0.29
CA LEU A 100 13.12 -3.31 1.33
C LEU A 100 13.84 -4.55 0.79
N SER A 101 14.55 -5.27 1.67
CA SER A 101 14.95 -6.63 1.33
C SER A 101 13.71 -7.50 1.21
N ILE A 102 13.66 -8.38 0.22
CA ILE A 102 12.53 -9.33 0.11
C ILE A 102 12.43 -10.27 1.32
N ALA A 103 13.53 -10.47 2.05
CA ALA A 103 13.55 -11.28 3.26
C ALA A 103 12.82 -10.61 4.44
N GLU A 104 12.57 -9.31 4.37
CA GLU A 104 11.90 -8.52 5.41
C GLU A 104 10.40 -8.33 5.13
N THR A 105 9.90 -8.83 3.98
CA THR A 105 8.53 -8.53 3.48
C THR A 105 7.51 -9.65 3.65
#